data_AF-A0A7W0VYV5-F1
#
_entry.id   AF-A0A7W0VYV5-F1
#
_cell.length_a   1.000
_cell.length_b   1.000
_cell.length_c   1.000
_cell.angle_alpha   90.00
_cell.angle_beta   90.00
_cell.angle_gamma   90.00
#
_symmetry.space_group_name_H-M   'P 1'
#
loop_
_entity.id
_entity.type
_entity.pdbx_description
1 polymer ?
#
loop_
_entity_poly.entity_id
_entity_poly.type
_entity_poly.pdbx_seq_one_letter_code
_entity_poly.pdbx_strand_id
1 'polypeptide(L)'
;MLSVGRQLELAVKAPLAARHLRARSAAWLLAYLAAAGLILGVVAYLVIKNQDRLIDGLISYVLPVDWKMTAKFMIKRLFGNQEQAVITNAVLSMSLMVVTITLFPLKEKVSAALEEDAKLLDEPFDEHPLWFQALEEAKLFLAMIAAQATIFWIGYSDDETRRTIALVLSYVVLFAGVGFDFLCPILQRHKQRYSVMVKTLLAHPFLWFTFGAIFALPAIITARVLSTHSDWSPGTQLGFAFAAQVVGIALAAIGGTVAGAPLLADAKNRTHSRLPTRIAVWALLIGLLAWNAHRFYVIGTSLNHKSQLLKCQYDVDWSSFGADVPSALDLMGAYKSDAITVGMHFVVQVTNPTKVDVEIEDNRLEVKQADQVVALTSLPRMKVKAGGSERVTIKVPLTIKPSQALRIRELLTTKNWAITLWLQIDDDFEFPFYLLEST
;
A
#
# COMPACT_ATOMS: atom_id res chain seq x y z
N MET A 1 -36.14 0.41 -10.38
CA MET A 1 -34.80 0.81 -10.86
C MET A 1 -34.75 2.32 -11.14
N LEU A 2 -34.00 3.07 -10.33
CA LEU A 2 -33.78 4.51 -10.49
C LEU A 2 -33.05 4.85 -11.81
N SER A 3 -33.49 5.91 -12.50
CA SER A 3 -32.80 6.45 -13.67
C SER A 3 -31.41 7.01 -13.29
N VAL A 4 -30.49 7.08 -14.26
CA VAL A 4 -29.13 7.63 -14.03
C VAL A 4 -29.20 9.07 -13.51
N GLY A 5 -30.06 9.91 -14.07
CA GLY A 5 -30.25 11.29 -13.60
C GLY A 5 -30.69 11.36 -12.14
N ARG A 6 -31.62 10.49 -11.74
CA ARG A 6 -32.07 10.42 -10.33
C ARG A 6 -30.97 9.91 -9.39
N GLN A 7 -30.16 8.96 -9.83
CA GLN A 7 -29.01 8.47 -9.06
C GLN A 7 -27.99 9.58 -8.78
N LEU A 8 -27.63 10.36 -9.80
CA LEU A 8 -26.71 11.49 -9.65
C LEU A 8 -27.31 12.60 -8.78
N GLU A 9 -28.60 12.90 -8.97
CA GLU A 9 -29.31 13.88 -8.15
C GLU A 9 -29.28 13.50 -6.66
N LEU A 10 -29.54 12.24 -6.31
CA LEU A 10 -29.50 11.76 -4.93
C LEU A 10 -28.08 11.87 -4.35
N ALA A 11 -27.04 11.51 -5.11
CA ALA A 11 -25.65 11.62 -4.67
C ALA A 11 -25.25 13.09 -4.41
N VAL A 12 -25.58 14.00 -5.34
CA VAL A 12 -25.23 15.42 -5.23
C VAL A 12 -26.02 16.15 -4.15
N LYS A 13 -27.28 15.75 -3.91
CA LYS A 13 -28.11 16.32 -2.83
C LYS A 13 -27.82 15.72 -1.46
N ALA A 14 -27.11 14.60 -1.37
CA ALA A 14 -26.81 13.94 -0.09
C ALA A 14 -26.16 14.85 0.96
N PRO A 15 -25.22 15.76 0.64
CA PRO A 15 -24.67 16.71 1.63
C PRO A 15 -25.73 17.65 2.23
N LEU A 16 -26.84 17.89 1.52
CA LEU A 16 -27.95 18.72 2.00
C LEU A 16 -28.84 17.98 3.02
N ALA A 17 -28.59 16.69 3.28
CA ALA A 17 -29.30 15.90 4.28
C ALA A 17 -29.18 16.48 5.70
N ALA A 18 -28.13 17.28 5.97
CA ALA A 18 -27.97 18.00 7.23
C ALA A 18 -29.18 18.88 7.57
N ARG A 19 -29.97 19.32 6.58
CA ARG A 19 -31.22 20.09 6.77
C ARG A 19 -32.31 19.29 7.49
N HIS A 20 -32.21 17.96 7.48
CA HIS A 20 -33.17 17.07 8.14
C HIS A 20 -32.75 16.72 9.58
N LEU A 21 -31.59 17.19 10.04
CA LEU A 21 -31.16 16.96 11.41
C LEU A 21 -32.08 17.68 12.40
N ARG A 22 -32.50 16.94 13.43
CA ARG A 22 -33.16 17.49 14.62
C ARG A 22 -32.26 17.27 15.83
N ALA A 23 -32.66 17.77 16.99
CA ALA A 23 -31.87 17.69 18.21
C ALA A 23 -31.39 16.24 18.53
N ARG A 24 -32.25 15.24 18.31
CA ARG A 24 -31.92 13.83 18.57
C ARG A 24 -30.89 13.26 17.60
N SER A 25 -31.12 13.35 16.29
CA SER A 25 -30.14 12.91 15.28
C SER A 25 -28.83 13.71 15.35
N ALA A 26 -28.90 15.01 15.64
CA ALA A 26 -27.72 15.84 15.87
C ALA A 26 -26.91 15.40 17.10
N ALA A 27 -27.56 15.07 18.22
CA ALA A 27 -26.87 14.57 19.40
C ALA A 27 -26.12 13.25 19.14
N TRP A 28 -26.76 12.31 18.44
CA TRP A 28 -26.08 11.07 18.04
C TRP A 28 -24.95 11.31 17.05
N LEU A 29 -25.12 12.24 16.10
CA LEU A 29 -24.07 12.61 15.15
C LEU A 29 -22.86 13.23 15.85
N LEU A 30 -23.10 14.09 16.84
CA LEU A 30 -22.04 14.67 17.68
C LEU A 30 -21.32 13.60 18.51
N ALA A 31 -22.05 12.65 19.09
CA ALA A 31 -21.45 11.51 19.78
C ALA A 31 -20.58 10.67 18.82
N TYR A 32 -21.06 10.42 17.60
CA TYR A 32 -20.33 9.71 16.57
C TYR A 32 -19.05 10.44 16.14
N LEU A 33 -19.15 11.76 15.89
CA LEU A 33 -18.01 12.63 15.58
C LEU A 33 -16.96 12.63 16.70
N ALA A 34 -17.40 12.78 17.96
CA ALA A 34 -16.51 12.79 19.11
C ALA A 34 -15.80 11.43 19.26
N ALA A 35 -16.52 10.31 19.12
CA ALA A 35 -15.95 8.98 19.20
C ALA A 35 -14.98 8.69 18.04
N ALA A 36 -15.33 9.06 16.81
CA ALA A 36 -14.47 8.87 15.64
C ALA A 36 -13.20 9.72 15.76
N GLY A 37 -13.33 10.98 16.18
CA GLY A 37 -12.21 11.88 16.44
C GLY A 37 -11.31 11.37 17.56
N LEU A 38 -11.88 10.83 18.65
CA LEU A 38 -11.10 10.23 19.73
C LEU A 38 -10.33 9.00 19.26
N ILE A 39 -10.97 8.07 18.55
CA ILE A 39 -10.32 6.85 18.06
C ILE A 39 -9.20 7.19 17.09
N LEU A 40 -9.47 8.00 16.06
CA LEU A 40 -8.46 8.38 15.09
C LEU A 40 -7.37 9.25 15.70
N GLY A 41 -7.70 10.13 16.64
CA GLY A 41 -6.75 10.95 17.38
C GLY A 41 -5.81 10.12 18.26
N VAL A 42 -6.34 9.12 18.98
CA VAL A 42 -5.54 8.18 19.77
C VAL A 42 -4.65 7.34 18.86
N VAL A 43 -5.19 6.81 17.76
CA VAL A 43 -4.41 6.05 16.78
C VAL A 43 -3.29 6.91 16.18
N ALA A 44 -3.60 8.14 15.74
CA ALA A 44 -2.61 9.11 15.26
C ALA A 44 -1.51 9.34 16.29
N TYR A 45 -1.89 9.69 17.52
CA TYR A 45 -0.95 9.97 18.59
C TYR A 45 -0.04 8.76 18.88
N LEU A 46 -0.61 7.55 18.94
CA LEU A 46 0.15 6.33 19.14
C LEU A 46 1.13 6.08 18.00
N VAL A 47 0.69 6.24 16.74
CA VAL A 47 1.53 6.09 15.55
C VAL A 47 2.66 7.12 15.55
N ILE A 48 2.37 8.41 15.71
CA ILE A 48 3.39 9.48 15.68
C ILE A 48 4.42 9.28 16.80
N LYS A 49 3.97 8.97 18.02
CA LYS A 49 4.87 8.89 19.19
C LYS A 49 5.64 7.58 19.25
N ASN A 50 5.09 6.49 18.70
CA ASN A 50 5.63 5.15 18.89
C ASN A 50 5.77 4.37 17.59
N GLN A 51 5.85 5.02 16.42
CA GLN A 51 5.88 4.34 15.11
C GLN A 51 6.86 3.17 15.10
N ASP A 52 8.12 3.41 15.46
CA ASP A 52 9.16 2.38 15.47
C ASP A 52 8.84 1.26 16.46
N ARG A 53 8.34 1.60 17.67
CA ARG A 53 7.97 0.61 18.68
C ARG A 53 6.75 -0.22 18.29
N LEU A 54 5.79 0.38 17.60
CA LEU A 54 4.57 -0.29 17.13
C LEU A 54 4.90 -1.25 15.99
N ILE A 55 5.69 -0.79 15.01
CA ILE A 55 6.19 -1.64 13.92
C ILE A 55 7.02 -2.78 14.51
N ASP A 56 7.94 -2.47 15.43
CA ASP A 56 8.81 -3.47 16.06
C ASP A 56 8.00 -4.46 16.89
N GLY A 57 7.04 -3.98 17.67
CA GLY A 57 6.16 -4.81 18.49
C GLY A 57 5.32 -5.75 17.63
N LEU A 58 4.70 -5.23 16.56
CA LEU A 58 3.86 -6.01 15.65
C LEU A 58 4.68 -7.07 14.90
N ILE A 59 5.83 -6.69 14.37
CA ILE A 59 6.75 -7.63 13.71
C ILE A 59 7.24 -8.67 14.72
N SER A 60 7.61 -8.28 15.94
CA SER A 60 8.10 -9.22 16.97
C SER A 60 7.04 -10.18 17.48
N TYR A 61 5.77 -9.78 17.45
CA TYR A 61 4.65 -10.61 17.88
C TYR A 61 4.29 -11.65 16.81
N VAL A 62 4.35 -11.26 15.54
CA VAL A 62 3.92 -12.11 14.41
C VAL A 62 5.07 -12.95 13.86
N LEU A 63 6.30 -12.42 13.85
CA LEU A 63 7.44 -13.01 13.16
C LEU A 63 8.59 -13.34 14.12
N PRO A 64 9.38 -14.39 13.80
CA PRO A 64 10.61 -14.70 14.53
C PRO A 64 11.60 -13.54 14.53
N VAL A 65 12.50 -13.50 15.52
CA VAL A 65 13.49 -12.41 15.67
C VAL A 65 14.35 -12.21 14.42
N ASP A 66 14.75 -13.30 13.76
CA ASP A 66 15.58 -13.26 12.55
C ASP A 66 14.88 -12.61 11.34
N TRP A 67 13.55 -12.54 11.35
CA TRP A 67 12.74 -11.96 10.27
C TRP A 67 12.50 -10.46 10.41
N LYS A 68 12.89 -9.84 11.53
CA LYS A 68 12.56 -8.44 11.81
C LYS A 68 13.11 -7.48 10.77
N MET A 69 14.38 -7.64 10.41
CA MET A 69 15.04 -6.78 9.41
C MET A 69 14.35 -6.92 8.05
N THR A 70 14.09 -8.15 7.62
CA THR A 70 13.41 -8.47 6.37
C THR A 70 12.02 -7.84 6.31
N ALA A 71 11.22 -8.00 7.37
CA ALA A 71 9.88 -7.43 7.43
C ALA A 71 9.89 -5.89 7.39
N LYS A 72 10.79 -5.24 8.15
CA LYS A 72 10.96 -3.78 8.09
C LYS A 72 11.35 -3.31 6.70
N PHE A 73 12.28 -4.01 6.06
CA PHE A 73 12.71 -3.68 4.71
C PHE A 73 11.56 -3.83 3.70
N MET A 74 10.83 -4.95 3.75
CA MET A 74 9.66 -5.19 2.90
C MET A 74 8.62 -4.09 3.06
N ILE A 75 8.28 -3.71 4.29
CA ILE A 75 7.34 -2.62 4.56
C ILE A 75 7.88 -1.34 3.93
N LYS A 76 9.11 -0.94 4.26
CA LYS A 76 9.70 0.30 3.73
C LYS A 76 9.71 0.33 2.19
N ARG A 77 10.07 -0.79 1.55
CA ARG A 77 10.15 -0.91 0.09
C ARG A 77 8.77 -0.93 -0.56
N LEU A 78 7.84 -1.71 -0.01
CA LEU A 78 6.47 -1.82 -0.52
C LEU A 78 5.75 -0.47 -0.45
N PHE A 79 5.95 0.32 0.62
CA PHE A 79 5.38 1.68 0.70
C PHE A 79 6.19 2.70 -0.11
N GLY A 80 7.52 2.59 -0.16
CA GLY A 80 8.37 3.54 -0.87
C GLY A 80 8.26 3.51 -2.40
N ASN A 81 7.86 2.37 -2.97
CA ASN A 81 7.69 2.21 -4.42
C ASN A 81 6.27 2.51 -4.93
N GLN A 82 5.34 2.93 -4.05
CA GLN A 82 3.96 3.21 -4.45
C GLN A 82 3.77 4.67 -4.82
N GLU A 83 2.83 4.90 -5.73
CA GLU A 83 2.29 6.24 -5.94
C GLU A 83 1.75 6.80 -4.62
N GLN A 84 2.09 8.06 -4.31
CA GLN A 84 1.65 8.72 -3.08
C GLN A 84 0.12 8.71 -2.92
N ALA A 85 -0.61 8.79 -4.04
CA ALA A 85 -2.06 8.70 -4.06
C ALA A 85 -2.59 7.31 -3.68
N VAL A 86 -1.91 6.22 -4.05
CA VAL A 86 -2.28 4.86 -3.65
C VAL A 86 -2.13 4.70 -2.14
N ILE A 87 -1.00 5.15 -1.59
CA ILE A 87 -0.75 5.13 -0.13
C ILE A 87 -1.82 5.94 0.61
N THR A 88 -2.09 7.15 0.12
CA THR A 88 -3.10 8.04 0.69
C THR A 88 -4.48 7.36 0.72
N ASN A 89 -4.92 6.81 -0.41
CA ASN A 89 -6.21 6.13 -0.52
C ASN A 89 -6.29 4.89 0.37
N ALA A 90 -5.19 4.16 0.55
CA ALA A 90 -5.11 3.03 1.45
C ALA A 90 -5.24 3.46 2.91
N VAL A 91 -4.53 4.51 3.33
CA VAL A 91 -4.63 5.08 4.68
C VAL A 91 -6.05 5.57 4.97
N LEU A 92 -6.68 6.27 4.02
CA LEU A 92 -8.08 6.70 4.12
C LEU A 92 -9.04 5.51 4.20
N SER A 93 -8.82 4.45 3.41
CA SER A 93 -9.64 3.24 3.47
C SER A 93 -9.48 2.51 4.80
N MET A 94 -8.25 2.38 5.31
CA MET A 94 -7.98 1.70 6.58
C MET A 94 -8.56 2.47 7.78
N SER A 95 -8.42 3.79 7.80
CA SER A 95 -9.03 4.63 8.84
C SER A 95 -10.55 4.58 8.82
N LEU A 96 -11.17 4.58 7.63
CA LEU A 96 -12.60 4.32 7.49
C LEU A 96 -12.95 2.96 8.11
N MET A 97 -12.25 1.89 7.73
CA MET A 97 -12.48 0.55 8.26
C MET A 97 -12.37 0.46 9.79
N VAL A 98 -11.37 1.12 10.39
CA VAL A 98 -11.21 1.19 11.85
C VAL A 98 -12.43 1.87 12.47
N VAL A 99 -12.87 3.00 11.92
CA VAL A 99 -14.07 3.70 12.40
C VAL A 99 -15.32 2.84 12.21
N THR A 100 -15.50 2.20 11.06
CA THR A 100 -16.64 1.34 10.76
C THR A 100 -16.73 0.18 11.74
N ILE A 101 -15.67 -0.61 11.92
CA ILE A 101 -15.73 -1.81 12.76
C ILE A 101 -15.88 -1.49 14.25
N THR A 102 -15.37 -0.33 14.70
CA THR A 102 -15.44 0.07 16.12
C THR A 102 -16.72 0.84 16.45
N LEU A 103 -17.24 1.63 15.51
CA LEU A 103 -18.36 2.55 15.74
C LEU A 103 -19.62 2.20 14.94
N PHE A 104 -19.72 1.00 14.34
CA PHE A 104 -20.94 0.59 13.63
C PHE A 104 -22.22 0.73 14.47
N PRO A 105 -22.26 0.45 15.80
CA PRO A 105 -23.51 0.61 16.56
C PRO A 105 -23.93 2.07 16.67
N LEU A 106 -22.95 2.97 16.76
CA LEU A 106 -23.17 4.41 16.88
C LEU A 106 -23.57 5.01 15.52
N LYS A 107 -22.91 4.57 14.44
CA LYS A 107 -23.31 4.85 13.04
C LYS A 107 -24.78 4.46 12.82
N GLU A 108 -25.17 3.29 13.32
CA GLU A 108 -26.54 2.80 13.20
C GLU A 108 -27.54 3.68 13.97
N LYS A 109 -27.20 4.10 15.20
CA LYS A 109 -28.05 5.03 15.98
C LYS A 109 -28.22 6.40 15.32
N VAL A 110 -27.18 6.94 14.68
CA VAL A 110 -27.27 8.18 13.89
C VAL A 110 -28.27 8.01 12.76
N SER A 111 -28.09 6.93 11.99
CA SER A 111 -28.96 6.62 10.84
C SER A 111 -30.40 6.36 11.27
N ALA A 112 -30.64 5.71 12.42
CA ALA A 112 -31.98 5.45 12.98
C ALA A 112 -32.69 6.72 13.42
N ALA A 113 -32.00 7.55 14.19
CA ALA A 113 -32.54 8.82 14.62
C ALA A 113 -32.89 9.71 13.42
N LEU A 114 -32.04 9.73 12.38
CA LEU A 114 -32.30 10.53 11.18
C LEU A 114 -33.47 9.99 10.36
N GLU A 115 -33.60 8.67 10.20
CA GLU A 115 -34.73 8.07 9.50
C GLU A 115 -36.07 8.43 10.15
N GLU A 116 -36.16 8.35 11.48
CA GLU A 116 -37.33 8.77 12.25
C GLU A 116 -37.59 10.28 12.14
N ASP A 117 -36.55 11.11 12.33
CA ASP A 117 -36.65 12.57 12.34
C ASP A 117 -37.09 13.14 10.97
N ALA A 118 -36.62 12.51 9.89
CA ALA A 118 -36.89 12.91 8.52
C ALA A 118 -38.09 12.17 7.89
N LYS A 119 -38.66 11.17 8.59
CA LYS A 119 -39.75 10.29 8.11
C LYS A 119 -39.45 9.73 6.71
N LEU A 120 -38.27 9.14 6.55
CA LEU A 120 -37.82 8.68 5.23
C LEU A 120 -38.59 7.45 4.73
N LEU A 121 -39.04 6.61 5.67
CA LEU A 121 -39.76 5.37 5.41
C LEU A 121 -40.92 5.24 6.42
N ASP A 122 -42.04 4.69 5.96
CA ASP A 122 -43.23 4.44 6.79
C ASP A 122 -43.24 3.03 7.42
N GLU A 123 -42.10 2.34 7.38
CA GLU A 123 -41.98 0.94 7.80
C GLU A 123 -41.29 0.82 9.17
N PRO A 124 -41.71 -0.13 10.04
CA PRO A 124 -41.04 -0.35 11.30
C PRO A 124 -39.64 -0.95 11.10
N PHE A 125 -38.74 -0.67 12.04
CA PHE A 125 -37.39 -1.24 12.03
C PHE A 125 -37.43 -2.76 12.26
N ASP A 126 -36.67 -3.52 11.46
CA ASP A 126 -36.49 -4.98 11.58
C ASP A 126 -35.01 -5.33 11.49
N GLU A 127 -34.27 -5.00 12.56
CA GLU A 127 -32.82 -5.13 12.61
C GLU A 127 -32.37 -6.60 12.74
N HIS A 128 -31.24 -6.92 12.10
CA HIS A 128 -30.52 -8.15 12.40
C HIS A 128 -29.92 -8.12 13.82
N PRO A 129 -29.73 -9.28 14.48
CA PRO A 129 -28.97 -9.35 15.72
C PRO A 129 -27.56 -8.76 15.57
N LEU A 130 -27.03 -8.11 16.62
CA LEU A 130 -25.73 -7.43 16.58
C LEU A 130 -24.56 -8.32 16.11
N TRP A 131 -24.53 -9.59 16.54
CA TRP A 131 -23.48 -10.53 16.10
C TRP A 131 -23.50 -10.77 14.58
N PHE A 132 -24.69 -10.74 13.97
CA PHE A 132 -24.86 -10.92 12.53
C PHE A 132 -24.41 -9.66 11.79
N GLN A 133 -24.74 -8.49 12.32
CA GLN A 133 -24.24 -7.21 11.79
C GLN A 133 -22.71 -7.15 11.86
N ALA A 134 -22.11 -7.52 13.00
CA ALA A 134 -20.67 -7.61 13.16
C ALA A 134 -20.03 -8.59 12.17
N LEU A 135 -20.66 -9.73 11.90
CA LEU A 135 -20.20 -10.69 10.90
C LEU A 135 -20.26 -10.12 9.47
N GLU A 136 -21.29 -9.34 9.11
CA GLU A 136 -21.35 -8.67 7.81
C GLU A 136 -20.24 -7.61 7.70
N GLU A 137 -20.05 -6.77 8.72
CA GLU A 137 -18.96 -5.78 8.74
C GLU A 137 -17.58 -6.43 8.66
N ALA A 138 -17.36 -7.57 9.32
CA ALA A 138 -16.12 -8.33 9.22
C ALA A 138 -15.85 -8.85 7.78
N LYS A 139 -16.88 -9.22 7.01
CA LYS A 139 -16.71 -9.63 5.61
C LYS A 139 -16.26 -8.47 4.74
N LEU A 140 -16.88 -7.29 4.92
CA LEU A 140 -16.48 -6.08 4.19
C LEU A 140 -15.04 -5.71 4.54
N PHE A 141 -14.69 -5.75 5.82
CA PHE A 141 -13.32 -5.52 6.29
C PHE A 141 -12.30 -6.44 5.60
N LEU A 142 -12.54 -7.76 5.58
CA LEU A 142 -11.67 -8.72 4.92
C LEU A 142 -11.58 -8.50 3.41
N ALA A 143 -12.70 -8.20 2.75
CA ALA A 143 -12.73 -7.91 1.31
C ALA A 143 -11.91 -6.67 0.97
N MET A 144 -12.00 -5.63 1.79
CA MET A 144 -11.25 -4.39 1.61
C MET A 144 -9.75 -4.58 1.89
N ILE A 145 -9.37 -5.36 2.90
CA ILE A 145 -7.97 -5.75 3.13
C ILE A 145 -7.42 -6.50 1.92
N ALA A 146 -8.14 -7.51 1.43
CA ALA A 146 -7.72 -8.30 0.27
C ALA A 146 -7.54 -7.41 -0.97
N ALA A 147 -8.50 -6.53 -1.24
CA ALA A 147 -8.44 -5.61 -2.37
C ALA A 147 -7.26 -4.64 -2.25
N GLN A 148 -7.04 -4.02 -1.09
CA GLN A 148 -5.93 -3.09 -0.88
C GLN A 148 -4.59 -3.81 -1.00
N ALA A 149 -4.40 -4.97 -0.37
CA ALA A 149 -3.17 -5.75 -0.49
C ALA A 149 -2.86 -6.10 -1.97
N THR A 150 -3.89 -6.52 -2.72
CA THR A 150 -3.73 -6.80 -4.16
C THR A 150 -3.37 -5.54 -4.96
N ILE A 151 -3.96 -4.39 -4.66
CA ILE A 151 -3.62 -3.11 -5.30
C ILE A 151 -2.16 -2.74 -5.07
N PHE A 152 -1.64 -2.93 -3.87
CA PHE A 152 -0.22 -2.71 -3.58
C PHE A 152 0.67 -3.60 -4.43
N TRP A 153 0.35 -4.89 -4.56
CA TRP A 153 1.14 -5.79 -5.42
C TRP A 153 1.09 -5.42 -6.90
N ILE A 154 -0.04 -4.91 -7.38
CA ILE A 154 -0.14 -4.42 -8.75
C ILE A 154 0.74 -3.18 -8.91
N GLY A 155 0.61 -2.20 -8.01
CA GLY A 155 1.28 -0.90 -8.08
C GLY A 155 2.77 -0.90 -7.74
N TYR A 156 3.27 -2.02 -7.22
CA TYR A 156 4.68 -2.17 -6.88
C TYR A 156 5.62 -2.27 -8.11
N SER A 157 5.10 -2.63 -9.28
CA SER A 157 5.90 -2.81 -10.50
C SER A 157 6.41 -1.49 -11.08
N ASP A 158 7.57 -1.55 -11.74
CA ASP A 158 8.13 -0.42 -12.49
C ASP A 158 7.34 -0.12 -13.79
N ASP A 159 6.43 -1.02 -14.20
CA ASP A 159 5.54 -0.79 -15.35
C ASP A 159 4.49 0.30 -15.06
N GLU A 160 4.49 1.34 -15.90
CA GLU A 160 3.59 2.49 -15.82
C GLU A 160 2.11 2.06 -15.93
N THR A 161 1.82 1.04 -16.75
CA THR A 161 0.45 0.54 -16.92
C THR A 161 -0.07 -0.06 -15.62
N ARG A 162 0.72 -0.94 -14.99
CA ARG A 162 0.39 -1.52 -13.67
C ARG A 162 0.26 -0.45 -12.59
N ARG A 163 1.14 0.55 -12.54
CA ARG A 163 1.02 1.69 -11.60
C ARG A 163 -0.27 2.46 -11.80
N THR A 164 -0.63 2.75 -13.05
CA THR A 164 -1.89 3.42 -13.39
C THR A 164 -3.10 2.59 -12.99
N ILE A 165 -3.08 1.27 -13.25
CA ILE A 165 -4.15 0.35 -12.83
C ILE A 165 -4.29 0.37 -11.30
N ALA A 166 -3.20 0.27 -10.56
CA ALA A 166 -3.23 0.32 -9.10
C ALA A 166 -3.79 1.65 -8.58
N LEU A 167 -3.40 2.76 -9.20
CA LEU A 167 -3.94 4.08 -8.89
C LEU A 167 -5.46 4.14 -9.09
N VAL A 168 -5.95 3.74 -10.26
CA VAL A 168 -7.38 3.72 -10.57
C VAL A 168 -8.14 2.80 -9.61
N LEU A 169 -7.65 1.59 -9.40
CA LEU A 169 -8.26 0.63 -8.47
C LEU A 169 -8.30 1.16 -7.03
N SER A 170 -7.28 1.89 -6.59
CA SER A 170 -7.26 2.49 -5.24
C SER A 170 -8.40 3.50 -5.03
N TYR A 171 -8.72 4.32 -6.05
CA TYR A 171 -9.86 5.23 -6.01
C TYR A 171 -11.19 4.48 -6.09
N VAL A 172 -11.29 3.49 -6.98
CA VAL A 172 -12.49 2.64 -7.11
C VAL A 172 -12.82 1.98 -5.77
N VAL A 173 -11.83 1.38 -5.11
CA VAL A 173 -12.01 0.74 -3.79
C VAL A 173 -12.38 1.75 -2.72
N LEU A 174 -11.72 2.91 -2.66
CA LEU A 174 -12.05 3.96 -1.69
C LEU A 174 -13.50 4.45 -1.88
N PHE A 175 -13.89 4.80 -3.11
CA PHE A 175 -15.24 5.30 -3.40
C PHE A 175 -16.31 4.24 -3.19
N ALA A 176 -16.06 3.00 -3.64
CA ALA A 176 -16.96 1.88 -3.38
C ALA A 176 -17.10 1.62 -1.88
N GLY A 177 -16.00 1.64 -1.13
CA GLY A 177 -15.98 1.45 0.32
C GLY A 177 -16.82 2.50 1.06
N VAL A 178 -16.55 3.79 0.82
CA VAL A 178 -17.33 4.90 1.41
C VAL A 178 -18.80 4.80 1.01
N GLY A 179 -19.09 4.59 -0.27
CA GLY A 179 -20.46 4.51 -0.75
C GLY A 179 -21.21 3.32 -0.16
N PHE A 180 -20.57 2.16 -0.03
CA PHE A 180 -21.18 0.98 0.58
C PHE A 180 -21.45 1.20 2.07
N ASP A 181 -20.45 1.71 2.80
CA ASP A 181 -20.51 1.83 4.27
C ASP A 181 -21.63 2.77 4.75
N PHE A 182 -21.98 3.79 3.95
CA PHE A 182 -22.95 4.81 4.34
C PHE A 182 -24.30 4.73 3.60
N LEU A 183 -24.39 4.14 2.39
CA LEU A 183 -25.69 3.94 1.73
C LEU A 183 -26.42 2.70 2.25
N CYS A 184 -25.70 1.70 2.78
CA CYS A 184 -26.28 0.43 3.20
C CYS A 184 -26.88 0.35 4.62
N PRO A 185 -26.53 1.17 5.62
CA PRO A 185 -27.09 1.05 6.97
C PRO A 185 -28.62 1.04 7.02
N ILE A 186 -29.28 1.93 6.25
CA ILE A 186 -30.75 1.94 6.16
C ILE A 186 -31.30 0.63 5.58
N LEU A 187 -30.64 0.04 4.59
CA LEU A 187 -31.03 -1.27 4.06
C LEU A 187 -30.82 -2.38 5.11
N GLN A 188 -29.76 -2.29 5.90
CA GLN A 188 -29.41 -3.27 6.93
C GLN A 188 -30.42 -3.28 8.07
N ARG A 189 -30.89 -2.09 8.47
CA ARG A 189 -31.96 -1.92 9.46
C ARG A 189 -33.27 -2.55 9.04
N HIS A 190 -33.51 -2.61 7.73
CA HIS A 190 -34.68 -3.25 7.12
C HIS A 190 -34.36 -4.67 6.63
N LYS A 191 -33.51 -5.38 7.39
CA LYS A 191 -33.17 -6.81 7.24
C LYS A 191 -32.58 -7.23 5.90
N GLN A 192 -32.00 -6.28 5.17
CA GLN A 192 -31.30 -6.62 3.94
C GLN A 192 -29.90 -7.15 4.29
N ARG A 193 -29.49 -8.22 3.60
CA ARG A 193 -28.15 -8.80 3.74
C ARG A 193 -27.17 -8.15 2.76
N TYR A 194 -25.87 -8.23 3.02
CA TYR A 194 -24.85 -7.66 2.12
C TYR A 194 -24.97 -8.18 0.69
N SER A 195 -25.33 -9.46 0.50
CA SER A 195 -25.56 -10.02 -0.84
C SER A 195 -26.67 -9.31 -1.64
N VAL A 196 -27.67 -8.75 -0.97
CA VAL A 196 -28.76 -7.97 -1.60
C VAL A 196 -28.32 -6.53 -1.78
N MET A 197 -27.65 -5.95 -0.79
CA MET A 197 -27.11 -4.60 -0.85
C MET A 197 -26.13 -4.43 -2.01
N VAL A 198 -25.14 -5.33 -2.15
CA VAL A 198 -24.18 -5.33 -3.26
C VAL A 198 -24.91 -5.37 -4.61
N LYS A 199 -25.89 -6.27 -4.77
CA LYS A 199 -26.70 -6.33 -6.01
C LYS A 199 -27.51 -5.06 -6.25
N THR A 200 -27.97 -4.41 -5.19
CA THR A 200 -28.71 -3.15 -5.25
C THR A 200 -27.77 -2.05 -5.73
N LEU A 201 -26.62 -1.86 -5.10
CA LEU A 201 -25.66 -0.85 -5.51
C LEU A 201 -25.05 -1.09 -6.89
N LEU A 202 -24.82 -2.35 -7.30
CA LEU A 202 -24.39 -2.67 -8.66
C LEU A 202 -25.43 -2.30 -9.73
N ALA A 203 -26.72 -2.26 -9.37
CA ALA A 203 -27.77 -1.75 -10.24
C ALA A 203 -27.90 -0.21 -10.19
N HIS A 204 -27.23 0.44 -9.25
CA HIS A 204 -27.20 1.89 -9.08
C HIS A 204 -25.76 2.42 -8.98
N PRO A 205 -24.87 2.10 -9.95
CA PRO A 205 -23.44 2.37 -9.83
C PRO A 205 -23.15 3.87 -9.77
N PHE A 206 -23.93 4.70 -10.47
CA PHE A 206 -23.73 6.14 -10.46
C PHE A 206 -24.02 6.74 -9.09
N LEU A 207 -25.06 6.27 -8.39
CA LEU A 207 -25.31 6.68 -7.01
C LEU A 207 -24.16 6.19 -6.11
N TRP A 208 -23.82 4.90 -6.20
CA TRP A 208 -22.81 4.29 -5.35
C TRP A 208 -21.44 4.99 -5.42
N PHE A 209 -20.89 5.12 -6.63
CA PHE A 209 -19.55 5.70 -6.83
C PHE A 209 -19.53 7.22 -6.69
N THR A 210 -20.56 7.93 -7.18
CA THR A 210 -20.59 9.39 -7.07
C THR A 210 -20.76 9.82 -5.62
N PHE A 211 -21.62 9.13 -4.86
CA PHE A 211 -21.75 9.36 -3.42
C PHE A 211 -20.40 9.13 -2.72
N GLY A 212 -19.78 7.97 -2.97
CA GLY A 212 -18.47 7.64 -2.40
C GLY A 212 -17.41 8.68 -2.72
N ALA A 213 -17.35 9.13 -3.97
CA ALA A 213 -16.43 10.18 -4.41
C ALA A 213 -16.67 11.50 -3.69
N ILE A 214 -17.92 11.99 -3.63
CA ILE A 214 -18.27 13.27 -2.97
C ILE A 214 -17.79 13.28 -1.52
N PHE A 215 -17.99 12.19 -0.77
CA PHE A 215 -17.65 12.15 0.65
C PHE A 215 -16.19 11.76 0.93
N ALA A 216 -15.51 11.10 -0.01
CA ALA A 216 -14.07 10.86 0.08
C ALA A 216 -13.22 12.08 -0.34
N LEU A 217 -13.75 12.91 -1.24
CA LEU A 217 -13.01 14.01 -1.87
C LEU A 217 -12.40 15.02 -0.89
N PRO A 218 -13.08 15.46 0.20
CA PRO A 218 -12.47 16.37 1.16
C PRO A 218 -11.18 15.83 1.78
N ALA A 219 -11.16 14.54 2.12
CA ALA A 219 -9.99 13.90 2.70
C ALA A 219 -8.86 13.74 1.65
N ILE A 220 -9.20 13.42 0.40
CA ILE A 220 -8.24 13.33 -0.71
C ILE A 220 -7.62 14.70 -1.00
N ILE A 221 -8.43 15.75 -1.12
CA ILE A 221 -7.96 17.12 -1.35
C ILE A 221 -7.07 17.55 -0.20
N THR A 222 -7.50 17.31 1.04
CA THR A 222 -6.71 17.66 2.24
C THR A 222 -5.36 16.96 2.20
N ALA A 223 -5.32 15.64 1.94
CA ALA A 223 -4.06 14.90 1.86
C ALA A 223 -3.12 15.43 0.76
N ARG A 224 -3.66 15.83 -0.40
CA ARG A 224 -2.87 16.45 -1.46
C ARG A 224 -2.31 17.81 -1.05
N VAL A 225 -3.13 18.67 -0.45
CA VAL A 225 -2.68 19.98 0.06
C VAL A 225 -1.62 19.80 1.15
N LEU A 226 -1.81 18.86 2.07
CA LEU A 226 -0.83 18.58 3.12
C LEU A 226 0.51 18.07 2.57
N SER A 227 0.47 17.29 1.47
CA SER A 227 1.69 16.81 0.82
C SER A 227 2.56 17.93 0.23
N THR A 228 1.99 19.12 -0.04
CA THR A 228 2.75 20.29 -0.49
C THR A 228 3.35 21.11 0.66
N HIS A 229 2.99 20.83 1.91
CA HIS A 229 3.46 21.51 3.12
C HIS A 229 4.51 20.66 3.86
N SER A 230 5.69 20.50 3.26
CA SER A 230 6.80 19.74 3.85
C SER A 230 7.40 20.39 5.11
N ASP A 231 7.07 21.66 5.37
CA ASP A 231 7.43 22.43 6.56
C ASP A 231 6.60 22.05 7.81
N TRP A 232 5.48 21.38 7.63
CA TRP A 232 4.60 21.01 8.74
C TRP A 232 5.07 19.72 9.41
N SER A 233 4.87 19.65 10.73
CA SER A 233 5.15 18.42 11.46
C SER A 233 4.25 17.27 10.94
N PRO A 234 4.74 16.02 10.89
CA PRO A 234 3.93 14.87 10.50
C PRO A 234 2.63 14.74 11.32
N GLY A 235 2.68 15.14 12.60
CA GLY A 235 1.51 15.14 13.45
C GLY A 235 0.46 16.16 13.06
N THR A 236 0.89 17.35 12.64
CA THR A 236 0.00 18.39 12.11
C THR A 236 -0.68 17.93 10.83
N GLN A 237 0.10 17.37 9.89
CA GLN A 237 -0.44 16.83 8.65
C GLN A 237 -1.47 15.71 8.93
N LEU A 238 -1.12 14.74 9.78
CA LEU A 238 -2.03 13.65 10.12
C LEU A 238 -3.31 14.15 10.81
N GLY A 239 -3.19 15.15 11.70
CA GLY A 239 -4.33 15.78 12.38
C GLY A 239 -5.33 16.42 11.41
N PHE A 240 -4.85 17.18 10.42
CA PHE A 240 -5.71 17.77 9.39
C PHE A 240 -6.35 16.71 8.49
N ALA A 241 -5.58 15.70 8.06
CA ALA A 241 -6.10 14.61 7.24
C ALA A 241 -7.25 13.86 7.95
N PHE A 242 -7.06 13.53 9.22
CA PHE A 242 -8.08 12.86 10.02
C PHE A 242 -9.27 13.76 10.32
N ALA A 243 -9.07 15.05 10.60
CA ALA A 243 -10.17 15.98 10.78
C ALA A 243 -11.06 16.08 9.54
N ALA A 244 -10.46 16.24 8.35
CA ALA A 244 -11.18 16.27 7.09
C ALA A 244 -11.96 14.96 6.84
N GLN A 245 -11.35 13.83 7.18
CA GLN A 245 -11.98 12.53 7.04
C GLN A 245 -13.15 12.32 8.01
N VAL A 246 -13.02 12.72 9.28
CA VAL A 246 -14.08 12.63 10.29
C VAL A 246 -15.29 13.45 9.86
N VAL A 247 -15.08 14.66 9.33
CA VAL A 247 -16.15 15.49 8.76
C VAL A 247 -16.81 14.80 7.57
N GLY A 248 -16.01 14.26 6.64
CA GLY A 248 -16.52 13.51 5.48
C GLY A 248 -17.38 12.32 5.88
N ILE A 249 -16.91 11.50 6.82
CA ILE A 249 -17.61 10.33 7.38
C ILE A 249 -18.93 10.74 8.05
N ALA A 250 -18.94 11.81 8.84
CA ALA A 250 -20.15 12.26 9.52
C ALA A 250 -21.22 12.76 8.55
N LEU A 251 -20.82 13.55 7.55
CA LEU A 251 -21.74 14.00 6.51
C LEU A 251 -22.20 12.84 5.62
N ALA A 252 -21.34 11.84 5.40
CA ALA A 252 -21.70 10.63 4.68
C ALA A 252 -22.73 9.80 5.46
N ALA A 253 -22.61 9.68 6.79
CA ALA A 253 -23.58 8.95 7.60
C ALA A 253 -25.01 9.51 7.43
N ILE A 254 -25.18 10.82 7.46
CA ILE A 254 -26.50 11.45 7.30
C ILE A 254 -26.96 11.46 5.83
N GLY A 255 -26.05 11.79 4.91
CA GLY A 255 -26.34 11.83 3.48
C GLY A 255 -26.70 10.45 2.95
N GLY A 256 -26.03 9.43 3.45
CA GLY A 256 -26.19 8.04 3.06
C GLY A 256 -27.53 7.45 3.51
N THR A 257 -28.01 7.79 4.71
CA THR A 257 -29.37 7.42 5.14
C THR A 257 -30.43 8.00 4.19
N VAL A 258 -30.34 9.28 3.85
CA VAL A 258 -31.32 9.95 2.96
C VAL A 258 -31.21 9.43 1.52
N ALA A 259 -30.01 9.33 0.98
CA ALA A 259 -29.77 8.88 -0.39
C ALA A 259 -30.01 7.37 -0.57
N GLY A 260 -29.86 6.58 0.50
CA GLY A 260 -30.08 5.14 0.53
C GLY A 260 -31.55 4.75 0.71
N ALA A 261 -32.40 5.59 1.32
CA ALA A 261 -33.82 5.26 1.55
C ALA A 261 -34.58 4.83 0.28
N PRO A 262 -34.44 5.51 -0.89
CA PRO A 262 -35.10 5.09 -2.12
C PRO A 262 -34.65 3.72 -2.65
N LEU A 263 -33.51 3.21 -2.20
CA LEU A 263 -32.98 1.91 -2.60
C LEU A 263 -33.71 0.74 -1.93
N LEU A 264 -34.44 0.96 -0.84
CA LEU A 264 -35.07 -0.12 -0.08
C LEU A 264 -36.10 -0.89 -0.91
N ALA A 265 -36.92 -0.19 -1.69
CA ALA A 265 -37.90 -0.82 -2.57
C ALA A 265 -37.22 -1.75 -3.61
N ASP A 266 -36.14 -1.26 -4.24
CA ASP A 266 -35.36 -2.05 -5.19
C ASP A 266 -34.60 -3.20 -4.49
N ALA A 267 -34.19 -3.03 -3.23
CA ALA A 267 -33.51 -4.08 -2.45
C ALA A 267 -34.46 -5.23 -2.07
N LYS A 268 -35.67 -4.92 -1.60
CA LYS A 268 -36.68 -5.94 -1.23
C LYS A 268 -37.10 -6.83 -2.40
N ASN A 269 -37.10 -6.27 -3.61
CA ASN A 269 -37.43 -7.01 -4.83
C ASN A 269 -36.29 -7.94 -5.30
N ARG A 270 -35.11 -7.90 -4.67
CA ARG A 270 -33.97 -8.71 -5.07
C ARG A 270 -33.89 -10.00 -4.28
N THR A 271 -33.56 -11.07 -4.99
CA THR A 271 -33.35 -12.37 -4.38
C THR A 271 -31.99 -12.44 -3.67
N HIS A 272 -31.96 -13.12 -2.53
CA HIS A 272 -30.73 -13.47 -1.86
C HIS A 272 -29.82 -14.30 -2.77
N SER A 273 -28.50 -14.17 -2.60
CA SER A 273 -27.56 -15.03 -3.34
C SER A 273 -27.76 -16.50 -2.98
N ARG A 274 -27.81 -17.35 -4.01
CA ARG A 274 -27.88 -18.81 -3.88
C ARG A 274 -26.56 -19.36 -3.30
N LEU A 275 -26.61 -20.56 -2.74
CA LEU A 275 -25.44 -21.20 -2.11
C LEU A 275 -24.21 -21.27 -3.04
N PRO A 276 -24.32 -21.66 -4.33
CA PRO A 276 -23.16 -21.71 -5.22
C PRO A 276 -22.46 -20.36 -5.37
N THR A 277 -23.22 -19.27 -5.51
CA THR A 277 -22.66 -17.91 -5.61
C THR A 277 -21.96 -17.51 -4.31
N ARG A 278 -22.51 -17.88 -3.15
CA ARG A 278 -21.88 -17.59 -1.85
C ARG A 278 -20.54 -18.33 -1.71
N ILE A 279 -20.51 -19.60 -2.09
CA ILE A 279 -19.28 -20.41 -2.08
C ILE A 279 -18.25 -19.80 -3.01
N ALA A 280 -18.64 -19.42 -4.23
CA ALA A 280 -17.73 -18.80 -5.20
C ALA A 280 -17.12 -17.49 -4.68
N VAL A 281 -17.93 -16.61 -4.05
CA VAL A 281 -17.44 -15.34 -3.46
C VAL A 281 -16.47 -15.61 -2.31
N TRP A 282 -16.77 -16.57 -1.44
CA TRP A 282 -15.85 -16.94 -0.35
C TRP A 282 -14.57 -17.58 -0.87
N ALA A 283 -14.66 -18.47 -1.85
CA ALA A 283 -13.50 -19.08 -2.48
C ALA A 283 -12.61 -18.03 -3.14
N LEU A 284 -13.20 -17.03 -3.81
CA LEU A 284 -12.48 -15.90 -4.38
C LEU A 284 -11.79 -15.06 -3.30
N LEU A 285 -12.50 -14.72 -2.22
CA LEU A 285 -11.94 -13.92 -1.13
C LEU A 285 -10.80 -14.65 -0.41
N ILE A 286 -11.01 -15.92 -0.06
CA ILE A 286 -9.98 -16.76 0.59
C ILE A 286 -8.81 -16.98 -0.37
N GLY A 287 -9.07 -17.23 -1.65
CA GLY A 287 -8.04 -17.37 -2.67
C GLY A 287 -7.19 -16.11 -2.82
N LEU A 288 -7.81 -14.92 -2.83
CA LEU A 288 -7.10 -13.64 -2.86
C LEU A 288 -6.28 -13.41 -1.60
N LEU A 289 -6.83 -13.69 -0.40
CA LEU A 289 -6.09 -13.56 0.85
C LEU A 289 -4.90 -14.53 0.90
N ALA A 290 -5.10 -15.79 0.48
CA ALA A 290 -4.04 -16.79 0.41
C ALA A 290 -2.96 -16.42 -0.62
N TRP A 291 -3.35 -15.90 -1.79
CA TRP A 291 -2.42 -15.39 -2.79
C TRP A 291 -1.59 -14.22 -2.24
N ASN A 292 -2.23 -13.24 -1.60
CA ASN A 292 -1.54 -12.12 -0.97
C ASN A 292 -0.54 -12.61 0.09
N ALA A 293 -0.97 -13.51 1.00
CA ALA A 293 -0.12 -14.08 2.03
C ALA A 293 1.05 -14.88 1.43
N HIS A 294 0.81 -15.65 0.37
CA HIS A 294 1.84 -16.39 -0.34
C HIS A 294 2.88 -15.46 -0.97
N ARG A 295 2.46 -14.36 -1.62
CA ARG A 295 3.38 -13.35 -2.18
C ARG A 295 4.26 -12.73 -1.11
N PHE A 296 3.67 -12.34 0.03
CA PHE A 296 4.45 -11.86 1.19
C PHE A 296 5.43 -12.92 1.69
N TYR A 297 4.99 -14.18 1.79
CA TYR A 297 5.84 -15.27 2.25
C TYR A 297 7.02 -15.53 1.30
N VAL A 298 6.80 -15.66 -0.01
CA VAL A 298 7.86 -15.94 -1.00
C VAL A 298 8.89 -14.83 -1.05
N ILE A 299 8.45 -13.57 -1.11
CA ILE A 299 9.36 -12.43 -1.12
C ILE A 299 10.09 -12.32 0.23
N GLY A 300 9.39 -12.54 1.34
CA GLY A 300 9.95 -12.51 2.67
C GLY A 300 10.99 -13.61 2.92
N THR A 301 10.73 -14.86 2.50
CA THR A 301 11.72 -15.94 2.61
C THR A 301 12.92 -15.68 1.72
N SER A 302 12.71 -15.25 0.47
CA SER A 302 13.78 -14.93 -0.47
C SER A 302 14.66 -13.79 0.04
N LEU A 303 14.06 -12.71 0.53
CA LEU A 303 14.79 -11.63 1.20
C LEU A 303 15.51 -12.11 2.46
N ASN A 304 14.86 -12.91 3.30
CA ASN A 304 15.49 -13.41 4.51
C ASN A 304 16.71 -14.28 4.19
N HIS A 305 16.62 -15.11 3.16
CA HIS A 305 17.74 -15.94 2.69
C HIS A 305 18.85 -15.08 2.07
N LYS A 306 18.52 -14.19 1.15
CA LYS A 306 19.49 -13.33 0.46
C LYS A 306 20.13 -12.29 1.39
N SER A 307 19.41 -11.81 2.41
CA SER A 307 19.96 -10.92 3.44
C SER A 307 21.05 -11.57 4.31
N GLN A 308 21.19 -12.90 4.31
CA GLN A 308 22.29 -13.55 5.02
C GLN A 308 23.66 -13.20 4.40
N LEU A 309 23.71 -12.74 3.15
CA LEU A 309 24.90 -12.15 2.55
C LEU A 309 25.45 -10.99 3.39
N LEU A 310 24.58 -10.17 4.02
CA LEU A 310 25.02 -9.09 4.90
C LEU A 310 25.78 -9.57 6.14
N LYS A 311 25.66 -10.86 6.47
CA LYS A 311 26.31 -11.47 7.63
C LYS A 311 27.61 -12.19 7.25
N CYS A 312 27.93 -12.31 5.97
CA CYS A 312 29.20 -12.87 5.52
C CYS A 312 30.37 -11.93 5.86
N GLN A 313 31.54 -12.53 6.06
CA GLN A 313 32.81 -11.80 6.19
C GLN A 313 33.49 -11.77 4.83
N TYR A 314 33.96 -10.59 4.43
CA TYR A 314 34.58 -10.36 3.13
C TYR A 314 36.03 -9.93 3.33
N ASP A 315 36.96 -10.70 2.79
CA ASP A 315 38.39 -10.40 2.79
C ASP A 315 38.87 -10.22 1.35
N VAL A 316 39.39 -9.04 1.02
CA VAL A 316 39.80 -8.69 -0.33
C VAL A 316 41.30 -8.97 -0.48
N ASP A 317 41.65 -9.88 -1.40
CA ASP A 317 43.04 -10.14 -1.74
C ASP A 317 43.55 -9.05 -2.68
N TRP A 318 44.05 -7.95 -2.11
CA TRP A 318 44.60 -6.82 -2.85
C TRP A 318 45.78 -7.19 -3.77
N SER A 319 46.46 -8.32 -3.51
CA SER A 319 47.55 -8.79 -4.37
C SER A 319 47.07 -9.37 -5.71
N SER A 320 45.79 -9.77 -5.78
CA SER A 320 45.13 -10.29 -6.97
C SER A 320 44.51 -9.21 -7.87
N PHE A 321 44.69 -7.93 -7.53
CA PHE A 321 44.17 -6.81 -8.29
C PHE A 321 44.85 -6.70 -9.65
N GLY A 322 44.06 -6.73 -10.72
CA GLY A 322 44.52 -6.58 -12.10
C GLY A 322 43.59 -5.70 -12.92
N ALA A 323 44.15 -5.04 -13.93
CA ALA A 323 43.41 -4.25 -14.91
C ALA A 323 43.73 -4.75 -16.31
N ASP A 324 42.69 -5.19 -17.02
CA ASP A 324 42.73 -5.49 -18.44
C ASP A 324 42.72 -4.16 -19.20
N VAL A 325 43.92 -3.73 -19.60
CA VAL A 325 44.11 -2.48 -20.34
C VAL A 325 43.57 -2.67 -21.76
N PRO A 326 42.72 -1.74 -22.27
CA PRO A 326 42.16 -1.86 -23.61
C PRO A 326 43.26 -1.89 -24.66
N SER A 327 43.09 -2.71 -25.70
CA SER A 327 44.06 -2.80 -26.79
C SER A 327 44.07 -1.50 -27.61
N ALA A 328 45.14 -1.25 -28.37
CA ALA A 328 45.22 -0.09 -29.26
C ALA A 328 44.06 -0.04 -30.28
N LEU A 329 43.52 -1.22 -30.65
CA LEU A 329 42.33 -1.35 -31.51
C LEU A 329 41.04 -0.94 -30.79
N ASP A 330 40.88 -1.29 -29.52
CA ASP A 330 39.72 -0.90 -28.70
C ASP A 330 39.70 0.61 -28.47
N LEU A 331 40.87 1.22 -28.26
CA LEU A 331 41.01 2.67 -28.14
C LEU A 331 40.63 3.42 -29.43
N MET A 332 40.97 2.87 -30.60
CA MET A 332 40.56 3.44 -31.90
C MET A 332 39.06 3.23 -32.17
N GLY A 333 38.51 2.09 -31.77
CA GLY A 333 37.07 1.80 -31.85
C GLY A 333 36.22 2.72 -30.96
N ALA A 334 36.72 3.00 -29.75
CA ALA A 334 36.09 3.89 -28.78
C ALA A 334 35.91 5.33 -29.29
N TYR A 335 36.78 5.79 -30.20
CA TYR A 335 36.64 7.10 -30.86
C TYR A 335 35.38 7.17 -31.76
N LYS A 336 34.84 6.02 -32.18
CA LYS A 336 33.60 5.90 -32.95
C LYS A 336 32.37 5.55 -32.09
N SER A 337 32.56 4.84 -30.97
CA SER A 337 31.46 4.37 -30.10
C SER A 337 31.24 5.21 -28.84
N ASP A 338 32.04 6.24 -28.60
CA ASP A 338 31.95 7.17 -27.46
C ASP A 338 32.03 6.49 -26.08
N ALA A 339 32.71 5.34 -26.00
CA ALA A 339 32.90 4.56 -24.78
C ALA A 339 34.16 3.69 -24.82
N ILE A 340 34.95 3.70 -23.73
CA ILE A 340 36.10 2.82 -23.48
C ILE A 340 35.75 1.89 -22.33
N THR A 341 35.90 0.57 -22.49
CA THR A 341 35.70 -0.39 -21.40
C THR A 341 37.05 -0.83 -20.84
N VAL A 342 37.26 -0.66 -19.53
CA VAL A 342 38.43 -1.17 -18.79
C VAL A 342 37.96 -2.30 -17.89
N GLY A 343 38.52 -3.49 -18.02
CA GLY A 343 38.18 -4.64 -17.16
C GLY A 343 39.01 -4.60 -15.88
N MET A 344 38.40 -4.38 -14.72
CA MET A 344 39.07 -4.55 -13.43
C MET A 344 38.74 -5.92 -12.85
N HIS A 345 39.71 -6.59 -12.23
CA HIS A 345 39.45 -7.82 -11.51
C HIS A 345 40.21 -7.91 -10.19
N PHE A 346 39.59 -8.55 -9.19
CA PHE A 346 40.19 -8.85 -7.90
C PHE A 346 39.49 -10.05 -7.26
N VAL A 347 40.18 -10.77 -6.38
CA VAL A 347 39.65 -11.93 -5.66
C VAL A 347 39.17 -11.50 -4.28
N VAL A 348 37.97 -11.94 -3.93
CA VAL A 348 37.39 -11.79 -2.58
C VAL A 348 37.19 -13.17 -1.98
N GLN A 349 37.69 -13.37 -0.78
CA GLN A 349 37.35 -14.51 0.04
C GLN A 349 36.09 -14.17 0.85
N VAL A 350 35.03 -14.93 0.63
CA VAL A 350 33.76 -14.78 1.33
C VAL A 350 33.64 -15.94 2.33
N THR A 351 33.60 -15.60 3.61
CA THR A 351 33.38 -16.56 4.70
C THR A 351 31.95 -16.41 5.21
N ASN A 352 31.20 -17.51 5.23
CA ASN A 352 29.81 -17.54 5.69
C ASN A 352 29.75 -18.05 7.14
N PRO A 353 29.63 -17.16 8.15
CA PRO A 353 29.53 -17.58 9.55
C PRO A 353 28.11 -18.03 9.93
N THR A 354 27.14 -17.97 9.01
CA THR A 354 25.73 -18.26 9.30
C THR A 354 25.44 -19.77 9.29
N LYS A 355 24.26 -20.14 9.79
CA LYS A 355 23.78 -21.54 9.82
C LYS A 355 23.11 -22.00 8.53
N VAL A 356 23.05 -21.13 7.51
CA VAL A 356 22.40 -21.43 6.24
C VAL A 356 23.38 -21.18 5.11
N ASP A 357 23.24 -21.95 4.04
CA ASP A 357 24.01 -21.72 2.83
C ASP A 357 23.64 -20.35 2.25
N VAL A 358 24.61 -19.70 1.62
CA VAL A 358 24.47 -18.37 1.03
C VAL A 358 24.75 -18.48 -0.46
N GLU A 359 23.82 -17.99 -1.28
CA GLU A 359 23.92 -18.05 -2.73
C GLU A 359 23.72 -16.65 -3.34
N ILE A 360 24.67 -16.23 -4.18
CA ILE A 360 24.50 -15.09 -5.08
C ILE A 360 24.08 -15.66 -6.43
N GLU A 361 22.86 -15.35 -6.83
CA GLU A 361 22.29 -15.75 -8.11
C GLU A 361 22.30 -14.54 -9.07
N ASP A 362 21.14 -14.22 -9.65
CA ASP A 362 20.96 -13.05 -10.50
C ASP A 362 21.06 -11.76 -9.70
N ASN A 363 21.97 -10.91 -10.14
CA ASN A 363 22.30 -9.68 -9.50
C ASN A 363 22.79 -8.64 -10.51
N ARG A 364 22.68 -7.37 -10.10
CA ARG A 364 23.14 -6.22 -10.86
C ARG A 364 23.96 -5.34 -9.94
N LEU A 365 25.24 -5.23 -10.20
CA LEU A 365 26.13 -4.28 -9.55
C LEU A 365 26.07 -2.94 -10.30
N GLU A 366 25.62 -1.91 -9.60
CA GLU A 366 25.51 -0.55 -10.09
C GLU A 366 26.59 0.30 -9.41
N VAL A 367 27.44 0.95 -10.20
CA VAL A 367 28.49 1.85 -9.71
C VAL A 367 28.15 3.26 -10.15
N LYS A 368 27.98 4.17 -9.19
CA LYS A 368 27.69 5.59 -9.42
C LYS A 368 28.81 6.50 -8.93
N GLN A 369 28.98 7.61 -9.62
CA GLN A 369 29.79 8.75 -9.19
C GLN A 369 28.94 10.02 -9.33
N ALA A 370 28.72 10.75 -8.23
CA ALA A 370 27.87 11.96 -8.22
C ALA A 370 26.50 11.73 -8.91
N ASP A 371 25.81 10.67 -8.50
CA ASP A 371 24.50 10.19 -9.01
C ASP A 371 24.45 9.71 -10.47
N GLN A 372 25.56 9.76 -11.21
CA GLN A 372 25.62 9.18 -12.56
C GLN A 372 26.11 7.74 -12.52
N VAL A 373 25.38 6.84 -13.19
CA VAL A 373 25.80 5.44 -13.37
C VAL A 373 27.02 5.41 -14.30
N VAL A 374 28.15 4.95 -13.77
CA VAL A 374 29.44 4.82 -14.47
C VAL A 374 29.66 3.38 -14.93
N ALA A 375 29.13 2.40 -14.20
CA ALA A 375 29.18 1.00 -14.62
C ALA A 375 27.96 0.23 -14.13
N LEU A 376 27.54 -0.75 -14.94
CA LEU A 376 26.48 -1.69 -14.64
C LEU A 376 26.97 -3.08 -15.04
N THR A 377 27.16 -3.96 -14.07
CA THR A 377 27.69 -5.31 -14.25
C THR A 377 26.95 -6.30 -13.36
N SER A 378 27.41 -7.54 -13.28
CA SER A 378 26.96 -8.53 -12.31
C SER A 378 28.15 -9.18 -11.62
N LEU A 379 27.95 -9.57 -10.36
CA LEU A 379 28.84 -10.48 -9.67
C LEU A 379 28.64 -11.90 -10.21
N PRO A 380 29.72 -12.70 -10.29
CA PRO A 380 29.58 -14.11 -10.62
C PRO A 380 28.70 -14.83 -9.60
N ARG A 381 27.91 -15.79 -10.10
CA ARG A 381 27.13 -16.66 -9.22
C ARG A 381 28.07 -17.45 -8.31
N MET A 382 27.77 -17.50 -7.01
CA MET A 382 28.60 -18.17 -6.02
C MET A 382 27.74 -18.81 -4.91
N LYS A 383 28.25 -19.87 -4.28
CA LYS A 383 27.52 -20.61 -3.24
C LYS A 383 28.44 -20.99 -2.09
N VAL A 384 28.33 -20.24 -1.00
CA VAL A 384 29.10 -20.46 0.23
C VAL A 384 28.28 -21.27 1.22
N LYS A 385 28.71 -22.51 1.47
CA LYS A 385 28.09 -23.36 2.49
C LYS A 385 28.13 -22.72 3.87
N ALA A 386 27.17 -23.06 4.73
CA ALA A 386 27.16 -22.66 6.14
C ALA A 386 28.50 -23.01 6.83
N GLY A 387 29.12 -22.04 7.50
CA GLY A 387 30.44 -22.17 8.13
C GLY A 387 31.63 -22.26 7.16
N GLY A 388 31.39 -22.21 5.86
CA GLY A 388 32.40 -22.37 4.82
C GLY A 388 33.04 -21.07 4.37
N SER A 389 34.04 -21.18 3.48
CA SER A 389 34.63 -20.05 2.77
C SER A 389 34.79 -20.38 1.30
N GLU A 390 34.60 -19.39 0.44
CA GLU A 390 34.77 -19.52 -1.01
C GLU A 390 35.55 -18.31 -1.53
N ARG A 391 36.42 -18.52 -2.52
CA ARG A 391 37.16 -17.45 -3.19
C ARG A 391 36.52 -17.16 -4.53
N VAL A 392 36.20 -15.89 -4.76
CA VAL A 392 35.46 -15.45 -5.94
C VAL A 392 36.19 -14.32 -6.61
N THR A 393 36.48 -14.49 -7.90
CA THR A 393 37.07 -13.43 -8.73
C THR A 393 35.97 -12.50 -9.21
N ILE A 394 35.95 -11.28 -8.68
CA ILE A 394 35.04 -10.22 -9.12
C ILE A 394 35.64 -9.56 -10.36
N LYS A 395 34.86 -9.44 -11.42
CA LYS A 395 35.20 -8.71 -12.64
C LYS A 395 34.27 -7.51 -12.81
N VAL A 396 34.84 -6.31 -12.86
CA VAL A 396 34.11 -5.05 -13.01
C VAL A 396 34.50 -4.40 -14.33
N PRO A 397 33.69 -4.53 -15.39
CA PRO A 397 33.87 -3.75 -16.61
C PRO A 397 33.47 -2.30 -16.32
N LEU A 398 34.44 -1.39 -16.30
CA LEU A 398 34.22 0.04 -16.18
C LEU A 398 34.07 0.63 -17.58
N THR A 399 32.89 1.16 -17.91
CA THR A 399 32.67 1.90 -19.15
C THR A 399 32.88 3.38 -18.92
N ILE A 400 33.96 3.93 -19.47
CA ILE A 400 34.33 5.34 -19.34
C ILE A 400 34.03 6.04 -20.65
N LYS A 401 33.19 7.07 -20.64
CA LYS A 401 33.01 7.92 -21.83
C LYS A 401 34.27 8.77 -22.09
N PRO A 402 34.68 9.03 -23.33
CA PRO A 402 35.80 9.92 -23.64
C PRO A 402 35.64 11.32 -23.02
N SER A 403 34.41 11.84 -22.97
CA SER A 403 34.07 13.09 -22.28
C SER A 403 34.30 13.05 -20.75
N GLN A 404 34.25 11.86 -20.15
CA GLN A 404 34.58 11.61 -18.73
C GLN A 404 36.07 11.30 -18.52
N ALA A 405 36.85 10.99 -19.55
CA ALA A 405 38.30 10.78 -19.43
C ALA A 405 39.03 12.06 -18.98
N LEU A 406 38.53 13.24 -19.36
CA LEU A 406 39.01 14.54 -18.84
C LEU A 406 38.66 14.75 -17.35
N ARG A 407 37.68 14.00 -16.81
CA ARG A 407 37.29 13.96 -15.40
C ARG A 407 37.99 12.83 -14.63
N ILE A 408 39.02 12.18 -15.19
CA ILE A 408 39.82 11.15 -14.48
C ILE A 408 40.31 11.65 -13.11
N ARG A 409 40.68 12.94 -12.99
CA ARG A 409 41.04 13.53 -11.70
C ARG A 409 39.89 13.53 -10.68
N GLU A 410 38.65 13.69 -11.12
CA GLU A 410 37.45 13.63 -10.27
C GLU A 410 37.03 12.18 -10.00
N LEU A 411 37.19 11.27 -10.96
CA LEU A 411 36.98 9.82 -10.76
C LEU A 411 38.01 9.23 -9.78
N LEU A 412 39.23 9.77 -9.73
CA LEU A 412 40.25 9.40 -8.74
C LEU A 412 40.02 10.02 -7.35
N THR A 413 39.01 10.90 -7.18
CA THR A 413 38.63 11.34 -5.84
C THR A 413 37.84 10.24 -5.15
N THR A 414 38.10 10.00 -3.87
CA THR A 414 37.39 9.00 -3.06
C THR A 414 36.00 9.46 -2.61
N LYS A 415 35.52 10.62 -3.08
CA LYS A 415 34.26 11.24 -2.66
C LYS A 415 33.15 11.00 -3.68
N ASN A 416 31.90 10.91 -3.20
CA ASN A 416 30.69 10.73 -4.01
C ASN A 416 30.65 9.44 -4.84
N TRP A 417 31.31 8.37 -4.38
CA TRP A 417 31.19 7.05 -4.99
C TRP A 417 30.12 6.24 -4.27
N ALA A 418 29.21 5.65 -5.04
CA ALA A 418 28.23 4.69 -4.53
C ALA A 418 28.32 3.39 -5.31
N ILE A 419 28.48 2.27 -4.61
CA ILE A 419 28.47 0.92 -5.19
C ILE A 419 27.29 0.17 -4.57
N THR A 420 26.30 -0.15 -5.40
CA THR A 420 25.09 -0.84 -4.99
C THR A 420 24.95 -2.17 -5.72
N LEU A 421 24.93 -3.27 -4.99
CA LEU A 421 24.61 -4.58 -5.51
C LEU A 421 23.11 -4.84 -5.36
N TRP A 422 22.39 -4.89 -6.47
CA TRP A 422 20.99 -5.25 -6.53
C TRP A 422 20.87 -6.77 -6.67
N LEU A 423 20.30 -7.46 -5.68
CA LEU A 423 19.99 -8.88 -5.79
C LEU A 423 18.55 -9.05 -6.26
N GLN A 424 18.34 -9.84 -7.31
CA GLN A 424 17.00 -10.18 -7.76
C GLN A 424 16.35 -11.14 -6.75
N ILE A 425 15.23 -10.75 -6.15
CA ILE A 425 14.43 -11.53 -5.21
C ILE A 425 13.26 -12.23 -5.92
N ASP A 426 12.68 -11.53 -6.89
CA ASP A 426 11.57 -11.94 -7.78
C ASP A 426 11.70 -11.14 -9.09
N ASP A 427 10.93 -11.47 -10.14
CA ASP A 427 11.03 -10.82 -11.46
C ASP A 427 10.88 -9.28 -11.39
N ASP A 428 10.04 -8.78 -10.48
CA ASP A 428 9.80 -7.35 -10.26
C ASP A 428 10.46 -6.83 -8.96
N PHE A 429 11.20 -7.67 -8.22
CA PHE A 429 11.69 -7.32 -6.88
C PHE A 429 13.21 -7.44 -6.78
N GLU A 430 13.89 -6.32 -6.66
CA GLU A 430 15.32 -6.27 -6.36
C GLU A 430 15.59 -5.73 -4.94
N PHE A 431 16.62 -6.28 -4.29
CA PHE A 431 17.09 -5.88 -2.98
C PHE A 431 18.46 -5.20 -3.09
N PRO A 432 18.59 -3.90 -2.75
CA PRO A 432 19.87 -3.20 -2.80
C PRO A 432 20.76 -3.53 -1.60
N PHE A 433 22.03 -3.79 -1.88
CA PHE A 433 23.13 -3.89 -0.95
C PHE A 433 24.10 -2.75 -1.23
N TYR A 434 24.14 -1.77 -0.33
CA TYR A 434 25.08 -0.67 -0.43
C TYR A 434 26.45 -1.15 0.06
N LEU A 435 27.38 -1.39 -0.87
CA LEU A 435 28.73 -1.87 -0.59
C LEU A 435 29.68 -0.70 -0.25
N LEU A 436 29.44 0.46 -0.86
CA LEU A 436 30.17 1.70 -0.61
C LEU A 436 29.23 2.88 -0.80
N GLU A 437 29.27 3.83 0.11
CA GLU A 437 28.61 5.14 -0.03
C GLU A 437 29.56 6.17 0.60
N SER A 438 30.38 6.82 -0.24
CA SER A 438 31.30 7.85 0.23
C SER A 438 30.67 9.24 0.11
N THR A 439 30.49 9.89 1.26
CA THR A 439 30.05 11.29 1.38
C THR A 439 31.15 12.28 1.09
#